data_AF-A0A7K5JHQ9-F1
#
_entry.id   AF-A0A7K5JHQ9-F1
#
_cell.length_a   1.000
_cell.length_b   1.000
_cell.length_c   1.000
_cell.angle_alpha   90.00
_cell.angle_beta   90.00
_cell.angle_gamma   90.00
#
_symmetry.space_group_name_H-M   'P 1'
#
loop_
_entity.id
_entity.type
_entity.pdbx_description
1 polymer ?
#
loop_
_entity_poly.entity_id
_entity_poly.type
_entity_poly.pdbx_seq_one_letter_code
_entity_poly.pdbx_strand_id
1 'polypeptide(L)'
;CWALPTALLCAYGFFCSVRPSEPFLTRYLLGPHKNLSETQVFNEIYPVWTYSYLALLFPVFLATDYLRYKPVVLLQGLSLIVTWFMLLYAQGLRAIQFLEFFYGMGTATDIAYYSYIYSVVDVNLYQKVTSYCRSATLVGYTVGSVSGQVLVSVAGWSLFSLNVISLTSISIAFGTAWFLPMPQKSLFFHHLSSQRLSCEMKVMDCKNGAAVQDHPDVQRAPGWEDETKVPLNGEGHSAEKQKQKVDIAKVLKDLWQDFLQCYSSRTMLCWSVWWALSTCGYFQVINYAQGLWEMVLPSHGVDIYNGAVEAASTLLGAVAVVVVGHIKTSWAMWGEVALALFSFLIAAAVYVMDTVRNIWVCYGSYVIFRIIYMMLITIAT
;
A
#
# COMPACT_ATOMS: atom_id res chain seq x y z
N CYS A 1 17.58 7.77 14.77
CA CYS A 1 16.86 8.93 14.18
C CYS A 1 15.74 8.45 13.26
N TRP A 2 14.50 8.35 13.76
CA TRP A 2 13.32 7.91 13.00
C TRP A 2 12.70 9.00 12.12
N ALA A 3 13.02 10.27 12.38
CA ALA A 3 12.44 11.42 11.69
C ALA A 3 12.80 11.49 10.20
N LEU A 4 14.06 11.25 9.83
CA LEU A 4 14.51 11.32 8.43
C LEU A 4 13.86 10.23 7.54
N PRO A 5 13.87 8.93 7.92
CA PRO A 5 13.16 7.91 7.14
C PRO A 5 11.65 8.16 7.06
N THR A 6 11.05 8.65 8.15
CA THR A 6 9.62 9.01 8.18
C THR A 6 9.31 10.17 7.22
N ALA A 7 10.15 11.22 7.21
CA ALA A 7 9.99 12.35 6.30
C ALA A 7 10.12 11.94 4.83
N LEU A 8 11.10 11.08 4.52
CA LEU A 8 11.27 10.52 3.16
C LEU A 8 10.08 9.65 2.73
N LEU A 9 9.53 8.83 3.62
CA LEU A 9 8.32 8.04 3.33
C LEU A 9 7.10 8.94 3.11
N CYS A 10 6.92 9.96 3.95
CA CYS A 10 5.83 10.91 3.77
C CYS A 10 5.96 11.67 2.44
N ALA A 11 7.18 12.09 2.07
CA ALA A 11 7.44 12.72 0.79
C ALA A 11 7.15 11.77 -0.38
N TYR A 12 7.62 10.52 -0.32
CA TYR A 12 7.32 9.49 -1.31
C TYR A 12 5.80 9.29 -1.46
N GLY A 13 5.09 9.05 -0.36
CA GLY A 13 3.65 8.83 -0.37
C GLY A 13 2.88 10.04 -0.91
N PHE A 14 3.25 11.26 -0.49
CA PHE A 14 2.65 12.49 -0.99
C PHE A 14 2.82 12.62 -2.51
N PHE A 15 4.07 12.62 -3.01
CA PHE A 15 4.34 12.80 -4.44
C PHE A 15 3.81 11.65 -5.30
N CYS A 16 3.83 10.42 -4.78
CA CYS A 16 3.24 9.27 -5.46
C CYS A 16 1.72 9.40 -5.58
N SER A 17 1.03 10.01 -4.61
CA SER A 17 -0.43 10.23 -4.63
C SER A 17 -0.87 11.50 -5.36
N VAL A 18 0.00 12.49 -5.57
CA VAL A 18 -0.33 13.70 -6.35
C VAL A 18 -0.42 13.34 -7.83
N ARG A 19 -1.64 13.00 -8.28
CA ARG A 19 -1.92 12.60 -9.66
C ARG A 19 -3.11 13.38 -10.23
N PRO A 20 -2.90 14.63 -10.67
CA PRO A 20 -3.96 15.47 -11.23
C PRO A 20 -4.70 14.88 -12.42
N SER A 21 -4.12 13.91 -13.12
CA SER A 21 -4.75 13.26 -14.28
C SER A 21 -5.79 12.20 -13.91
N GLU A 22 -5.74 11.61 -12.70
CA GLU A 22 -6.61 10.49 -12.32
C GLU A 22 -8.11 10.80 -12.42
N PRO A 23 -8.62 11.97 -11.98
CA PRO A 23 -10.05 12.31 -12.11
C PRO A 23 -10.56 12.41 -13.56
N PHE A 24 -9.64 12.47 -14.52
CA PHE A 24 -9.92 12.70 -15.95
C PHE A 24 -9.41 11.57 -16.84
N LEU A 25 -9.02 10.42 -16.25
CA LEU A 25 -8.41 9.31 -16.98
C LEU A 25 -9.36 8.75 -18.05
N THR A 26 -10.60 8.44 -17.69
CA THR A 26 -11.58 7.91 -18.65
C THR A 26 -11.80 8.89 -19.82
N ARG A 27 -11.95 10.18 -19.54
CA ARG A 27 -12.03 11.23 -20.56
C ARG A 27 -10.80 11.30 -21.45
N TYR A 28 -9.60 11.09 -20.88
CA TYR A 28 -8.36 11.09 -21.65
C TYR A 28 -8.26 9.89 -22.61
N LEU A 29 -8.72 8.71 -22.19
CA LEU A 29 -8.75 7.50 -23.02
C LEU A 29 -9.78 7.56 -24.15
N LEU A 30 -10.96 8.13 -23.87
CA LEU A 30 -12.03 8.31 -24.87
C LEU A 30 -11.81 9.55 -25.75
N GLY A 31 -11.00 10.50 -25.28
CA GLY A 31 -10.71 11.74 -25.98
C GLY A 31 -9.91 11.54 -27.28
N PRO A 32 -9.79 12.59 -28.11
CA PRO A 32 -9.20 12.51 -29.45
C PRO A 32 -7.73 12.08 -29.46
N HIS A 33 -7.03 12.21 -28.32
CA HIS A 33 -5.62 11.81 -28.21
C HIS A 33 -5.39 10.29 -28.23
N LYS A 34 -6.32 9.51 -27.67
CA LYS A 34 -6.24 8.04 -27.59
C LYS A 34 -7.29 7.38 -28.47
N ASN A 35 -8.45 8.02 -28.63
CA ASN A 35 -9.50 7.64 -29.56
C ASN A 35 -9.94 6.18 -29.39
N LEU A 36 -10.09 5.73 -28.15
CA LEU A 36 -10.56 4.39 -27.80
C LEU A 36 -12.08 4.40 -27.57
N SER A 37 -12.74 3.28 -27.86
CA SER A 37 -14.18 3.15 -27.57
C SER A 37 -14.43 2.85 -26.10
N GLU A 38 -15.62 3.17 -25.60
CA GLU A 38 -16.08 2.80 -24.25
C GLU A 38 -15.95 1.29 -24.01
N THR A 39 -16.35 0.49 -24.99
CA THR A 39 -16.25 -0.98 -24.92
C THR A 39 -14.81 -1.46 -24.76
N GLN A 40 -13.85 -0.84 -25.46
CA GLN A 40 -12.43 -1.17 -25.33
C GLN A 40 -11.91 -0.79 -23.94
N VAL A 41 -12.24 0.40 -23.44
CA VAL A 41 -11.77 0.88 -22.14
C VAL A 41 -12.31 0.00 -21.01
N PHE A 42 -13.62 -0.23 -20.98
CA PHE A 42 -14.26 -0.91 -19.86
C PHE A 42 -14.14 -2.44 -19.90
N ASN A 43 -14.16 -3.05 -21.09
CA ASN A 43 -14.21 -4.52 -21.21
C ASN A 43 -12.85 -5.13 -21.55
N GLU A 44 -11.93 -4.37 -22.16
CA GLU A 44 -10.65 -4.91 -22.62
C GLU A 44 -9.43 -4.32 -21.90
N ILE A 45 -9.51 -3.09 -21.39
CA ILE A 45 -8.39 -2.41 -20.74
C ILE A 45 -8.45 -2.55 -19.22
N TYR A 46 -9.49 -2.01 -18.56
CA TYR A 46 -9.59 -2.04 -17.09
C TYR A 46 -9.50 -3.44 -16.47
N PRO A 47 -10.05 -4.51 -17.07
CA PRO A 47 -9.88 -5.86 -16.52
C PRO A 47 -8.42 -6.32 -16.47
N VAL A 48 -7.54 -5.82 -17.35
CA VAL A 48 -6.12 -6.20 -17.36
C VAL A 48 -5.44 -5.76 -16.06
N TRP A 49 -5.76 -4.57 -15.54
CA TRP A 49 -5.28 -4.15 -14.23
C TRP A 49 -5.75 -5.10 -13.13
N THR A 50 -7.03 -5.47 -13.10
CA THR A 50 -7.58 -6.35 -12.06
C THR A 50 -6.92 -7.74 -12.07
N TYR A 51 -6.80 -8.37 -13.23
CA TYR A 51 -6.23 -9.71 -13.34
C TYR A 51 -4.71 -9.71 -13.12
N SER A 52 -4.00 -8.69 -13.62
CA SER A 52 -2.56 -8.56 -13.37
C SER A 52 -2.28 -8.29 -11.89
N TYR A 53 -3.04 -7.40 -11.25
CA TYR A 53 -2.94 -7.15 -9.81
C TYR A 53 -3.14 -8.44 -9.00
N LEU A 54 -4.20 -9.21 -9.29
CA LEU A 54 -4.46 -10.50 -8.65
C LEU A 54 -3.28 -11.48 -8.81
N ALA A 55 -2.78 -11.64 -10.05
CA ALA A 55 -1.67 -12.54 -10.33
C ALA A 55 -0.37 -12.11 -9.65
N LEU A 56 -0.15 -10.80 -9.49
CA LEU A 56 1.06 -10.22 -8.93
C LEU A 56 1.04 -10.11 -7.40
N LEU A 57 -0.13 -10.13 -6.75
CA LEU A 57 -0.24 -10.03 -5.28
C LEU A 57 0.60 -11.07 -4.55
N PHE A 58 0.49 -12.35 -4.92
CA PHE A 58 1.24 -13.43 -4.29
C PHE A 58 2.77 -13.32 -4.46
N PRO A 59 3.32 -13.19 -5.70
CA PRO A 59 4.77 -13.05 -5.87
C PRO A 59 5.31 -11.77 -5.24
N VAL A 60 4.59 -10.65 -5.31
CA VAL A 60 5.00 -9.38 -4.69
C VAL A 60 4.99 -9.49 -3.17
N PHE A 61 3.99 -10.13 -2.56
CA PHE A 61 3.95 -10.37 -1.13
C PHE A 61 5.21 -11.13 -0.64
N LEU A 62 5.56 -12.23 -1.30
CA LEU A 62 6.78 -12.99 -0.98
C LEU A 62 8.06 -12.18 -1.23
N ALA A 63 8.13 -11.49 -2.38
CA ALA A 63 9.28 -10.67 -2.75
C ALA A 63 9.49 -9.50 -1.78
N THR A 64 8.41 -8.93 -1.24
CA THR A 64 8.45 -7.78 -0.31
C THR A 64 9.27 -8.10 0.92
N ASP A 65 9.02 -9.24 1.56
CA ASP A 65 9.79 -9.62 2.74
C ASP A 65 11.18 -10.17 2.39
N TYR A 66 11.29 -10.93 1.29
CA TYR A 66 12.58 -11.48 0.82
C TYR A 66 13.59 -10.38 0.47
N LEU A 67 13.16 -9.35 -0.26
CA LEU A 67 14.00 -8.24 -0.72
C LEU A 67 14.12 -7.10 0.30
N ARG A 68 13.52 -7.23 1.49
CA ARG A 68 13.52 -6.21 2.55
C ARG A 68 12.92 -4.88 2.10
N TYR A 69 11.72 -4.91 1.52
CA TYR A 69 10.82 -3.80 1.21
C TYR A 69 11.34 -2.73 0.22
N LYS A 70 12.53 -2.13 0.43
CA LYS A 70 13.06 -1.02 -0.39
C LYS A 70 13.10 -1.34 -1.90
N PRO A 71 13.61 -2.50 -2.36
CA PRO A 71 13.60 -2.82 -3.79
C PRO A 71 12.19 -2.92 -4.38
N VAL A 72 11.21 -3.33 -3.57
CA VAL A 72 9.81 -3.40 -4.00
C VAL A 72 9.15 -2.02 -4.06
N VAL A 73 9.50 -1.10 -3.14
CA VAL A 73 9.10 0.32 -3.23
C VAL A 73 9.72 1.02 -4.46
N LEU A 74 10.96 0.68 -4.80
CA LEU A 74 11.58 1.16 -6.05
C LEU A 74 10.91 0.58 -7.28
N LEU A 75 10.58 -0.72 -7.26
CA LEU A 75 9.81 -1.36 -8.33
C LEU A 75 8.45 -0.68 -8.54
N GLN A 76 7.78 -0.31 -7.45
CA GLN A 76 6.54 0.46 -7.50
C GLN A 76 6.71 1.79 -8.22
N GLY A 77 7.69 2.61 -7.82
CA GLY A 77 7.90 3.91 -8.46
C GLY A 77 8.26 3.77 -9.94
N LEU A 78 9.06 2.76 -10.30
CA LEU A 78 9.42 2.49 -11.69
C LEU A 78 8.21 2.05 -12.52
N SER A 79 7.38 1.14 -12.00
CA SER A 79 6.19 0.66 -12.73
C SER A 79 5.20 1.81 -12.97
N LEU A 80 5.01 2.69 -12.00
CA LEU A 80 4.19 3.90 -12.17
C LEU A 80 4.82 4.88 -13.18
N ILE A 81 6.14 5.10 -13.19
CA ILE A 81 6.78 5.91 -14.24
C ILE A 81 6.49 5.33 -15.62
N VAL A 82 6.64 4.01 -15.79
CA VAL A 82 6.33 3.32 -17.06
C VAL A 82 4.87 3.52 -17.44
N THR A 83 3.94 3.36 -16.49
CA THR A 83 2.50 3.58 -16.71
C THR A 83 2.21 4.98 -17.26
N TRP A 84 2.65 6.04 -16.58
CA TRP A 84 2.34 7.42 -17.02
C TRP A 84 3.12 7.83 -18.27
N PHE A 85 4.35 7.32 -18.45
CA PHE A 85 5.11 7.54 -19.68
C PHE A 85 4.39 6.91 -20.89
N MET A 86 3.95 5.65 -20.75
CA MET A 86 3.14 5.00 -21.78
C MET A 86 1.79 5.72 -21.97
N LEU A 87 1.18 6.21 -20.89
CA LEU A 87 -0.10 6.94 -20.98
C LEU A 87 0.05 8.19 -21.85
N LEU A 88 1.20 8.88 -21.80
CA LEU A 88 1.46 10.04 -22.65
C LEU A 88 1.73 9.66 -24.11
N TYR A 89 2.59 8.68 -24.36
CA TYR A 89 3.17 8.46 -25.69
C TYR A 89 2.66 7.23 -26.44
N ALA A 90 2.23 6.19 -25.74
CA ALA A 90 1.82 4.94 -26.37
C ALA A 90 0.42 5.07 -26.99
N GLN A 91 0.20 4.43 -28.14
CA GLN A 91 -1.06 4.48 -28.87
C GLN A 91 -1.57 3.07 -29.17
N GLY A 92 -2.90 2.94 -29.24
CA GLY A 92 -3.56 1.68 -29.55
C GLY A 92 -3.82 0.79 -28.34
N LEU A 93 -4.80 -0.09 -28.51
CA LEU A 93 -5.36 -0.95 -27.46
C LEU A 93 -4.31 -1.82 -26.75
N ARG A 94 -3.46 -2.53 -27.50
CA ARG A 94 -2.46 -3.45 -26.92
C ARG A 94 -1.44 -2.73 -26.03
N ALA A 95 -1.06 -1.52 -26.41
CA ALA A 95 -0.10 -0.74 -25.63
C ALA A 95 -0.74 -0.25 -24.32
N ILE A 96 -2.01 0.16 -24.35
CA ILE A 96 -2.73 0.55 -23.14
C ILE A 96 -3.02 -0.66 -22.24
N GLN A 97 -3.32 -1.84 -22.81
CA GLN A 97 -3.40 -3.09 -22.02
C GLN A 97 -2.07 -3.42 -21.32
N PHE A 98 -0.94 -3.26 -22.01
CA PHE A 98 0.38 -3.47 -21.41
C PHE A 98 0.71 -2.43 -20.32
N LEU A 99 0.25 -1.19 -20.49
CA LEU A 99 0.32 -0.15 -19.46
C LEU A 99 -0.46 -0.55 -18.19
N GLU A 100 -1.67 -1.10 -18.34
CA GLU A 100 -2.50 -1.55 -17.20
C GLU A 100 -1.83 -2.68 -16.41
N PHE A 101 -1.04 -3.54 -17.07
CA PHE A 101 -0.21 -4.52 -16.38
C PHE A 101 0.82 -3.87 -15.44
N PHE A 102 1.52 -2.83 -15.90
CA PHE A 102 2.45 -2.08 -15.03
C PHE A 102 1.73 -1.32 -13.93
N TYR A 103 0.53 -0.80 -14.22
CA TYR A 103 -0.29 -0.15 -13.19
C TYR A 103 -0.73 -1.15 -12.12
N GLY A 104 -1.11 -2.37 -12.52
CA GLY A 104 -1.38 -3.50 -11.63
C GLY A 104 -0.17 -3.89 -10.80
N MET A 105 1.03 -3.88 -11.39
CA MET A 105 2.29 -4.09 -10.66
C MET A 105 2.57 -2.99 -9.63
N GLY A 106 2.35 -1.71 -9.99
CA GLY A 106 2.43 -0.59 -9.04
C GLY A 106 1.46 -0.72 -7.88
N THR A 107 0.23 -1.18 -8.16
CA THR A 107 -0.79 -1.41 -7.14
C THR A 107 -0.45 -2.61 -6.24
N ALA A 108 0.11 -3.70 -6.80
CA ALA A 108 0.57 -4.87 -6.04
C ALA A 108 1.68 -4.52 -5.04
N THR A 109 2.56 -3.62 -5.44
CA THR A 109 3.76 -3.23 -4.68
C THR A 109 3.48 -2.18 -3.61
N ASP A 110 2.31 -1.54 -3.62
CA ASP A 110 1.86 -0.55 -2.62
C ASP A 110 1.83 -1.10 -1.18
N ILE A 111 1.60 -2.41 -1.03
CA ILE A 111 1.65 -3.10 0.27
C ILE A 111 3.05 -2.98 0.90
N ALA A 112 4.10 -2.97 0.07
CA ALA A 112 5.47 -2.81 0.54
C ALA A 112 5.73 -1.43 1.12
N TYR A 113 5.12 -0.37 0.59
CA TYR A 113 5.23 0.99 1.13
C TYR A 113 4.69 1.08 2.56
N TYR A 114 3.49 0.58 2.82
CA TYR A 114 2.93 0.58 4.17
C TYR A 114 3.66 -0.37 5.11
N SER A 115 4.11 -1.51 4.61
CA SER A 115 4.85 -2.49 5.41
C SER A 115 6.27 -2.03 5.76
N TYR A 116 6.88 -1.21 4.90
CA TYR A 116 8.20 -0.63 5.13
C TYR A 116 8.26 0.16 6.45
N ILE A 117 7.19 0.88 6.80
CA ILE A 117 7.08 1.66 8.06
C ILE A 117 7.42 0.79 9.26
N TYR A 118 6.85 -0.41 9.32
CA TYR A 118 7.03 -1.35 10.44
C TYR A 118 8.41 -2.01 10.50
N SER A 119 9.19 -1.93 9.41
CA SER A 119 10.54 -2.51 9.34
C SER A 119 11.65 -1.56 9.81
N VAL A 120 11.39 -0.25 9.83
CA VAL A 120 12.39 0.80 10.12
C VAL A 120 12.13 1.55 11.41
N VAL A 121 10.89 1.58 11.89
CA VAL A 121 10.45 2.34 13.06
C VAL A 121 10.34 1.40 14.27
N ASP A 122 10.43 1.95 15.49
CA ASP A 122 10.16 1.20 16.71
C ASP A 122 8.65 1.03 16.94
N VAL A 123 8.25 -0.07 17.60
CA VAL A 123 6.84 -0.42 17.84
C VAL A 123 6.04 0.70 18.51
N ASN A 124 6.66 1.42 19.45
CA ASN A 124 6.05 2.55 20.18
C ASN A 124 5.66 3.74 19.28
N LEU A 125 6.19 3.80 18.05
CA LEU A 125 5.96 4.89 17.10
C LEU A 125 5.11 4.46 15.88
N TYR A 126 4.71 3.18 15.78
CA TYR A 126 3.96 2.65 14.64
C TYR A 126 2.71 3.47 14.33
N GLN A 127 1.84 3.67 15.32
CA GLN A 127 0.59 4.38 15.11
C GLN A 127 0.82 5.83 14.63
N LYS A 128 1.82 6.51 15.22
CA LYS A 128 2.16 7.90 14.89
C LYS A 128 2.72 8.03 13.48
N VAL A 129 3.68 7.19 13.11
CA VAL A 129 4.30 7.23 11.76
C VAL A 129 3.33 6.77 10.69
N THR A 130 2.56 5.71 10.93
CA THR A 130 1.51 5.26 10.00
C THR A 130 0.48 6.37 9.77
N SER A 131 0.07 7.09 10.82
CA SER A 131 -0.83 8.25 10.70
C SER A 131 -0.23 9.36 9.83
N TYR A 132 1.05 9.71 10.01
CA TYR A 132 1.73 10.70 9.16
C TYR A 132 1.80 10.26 7.70
N CYS A 133 2.21 9.03 7.41
CA CYS A 133 2.30 8.51 6.05
C CYS A 133 0.92 8.48 5.37
N ARG A 134 -0.12 8.03 6.07
CA ARG A 134 -1.51 8.02 5.55
C ARG A 134 -2.04 9.44 5.31
N SER A 135 -1.75 10.36 6.22
CA SER A 135 -2.13 11.77 6.05
C SER A 135 -1.43 12.38 4.83
N ALA A 136 -0.14 12.10 4.64
CA ALA A 136 0.61 12.57 3.49
C ALA A 136 0.02 12.06 2.15
N THR A 137 -0.34 10.78 2.07
CA THR A 137 -1.00 10.22 0.87
C THR A 137 -2.36 10.86 0.60
N LEU A 138 -3.16 11.08 1.65
CA LEU A 138 -4.49 11.67 1.54
C LEU A 138 -4.45 13.14 1.09
N VAL A 139 -3.51 13.90 1.66
CA VAL A 139 -3.22 15.28 1.23
C VAL A 139 -2.73 15.27 -0.22
N GLY A 140 -1.90 14.30 -0.61
CA GLY A 140 -1.48 14.11 -2.00
C GLY A 140 -2.65 13.90 -2.97
N TYR A 141 -3.58 12.99 -2.66
CA TYR A 141 -4.80 12.77 -3.46
C TYR A 141 -5.67 14.02 -3.57
N THR A 142 -5.82 14.74 -2.46
CA THR A 142 -6.61 15.98 -2.42
C THR A 142 -5.96 17.06 -3.28
N VAL A 143 -4.65 17.27 -3.12
CA VAL A 143 -3.87 18.23 -3.92
C VAL A 143 -3.92 17.85 -5.40
N GLY A 144 -3.74 16.57 -5.74
CA GLY A 144 -3.88 16.07 -7.10
C GLY A 144 -5.25 16.38 -7.69
N SER A 145 -6.33 16.00 -6.99
CA SER A 145 -7.70 16.15 -7.48
C SER A 145 -8.12 17.62 -7.62
N VAL A 146 -7.80 18.46 -6.62
CA VAL A 146 -8.08 19.91 -6.66
C VAL A 146 -7.25 20.59 -7.74
N SER A 147 -5.94 20.33 -7.81
CA SER A 147 -5.10 20.94 -8.85
C SER A 147 -5.52 20.51 -10.25
N GLY A 148 -5.87 19.23 -10.46
CA GLY A 148 -6.42 18.76 -11.72
C GLY A 148 -7.69 19.49 -12.11
N GLN A 149 -8.64 19.63 -11.19
CA GLN A 149 -9.88 20.37 -11.42
C GLN A 149 -9.63 21.84 -11.77
N VAL A 150 -8.78 22.53 -11.00
CA VAL A 150 -8.46 23.94 -11.22
C VAL A 150 -7.76 24.15 -12.56
N LEU A 151 -6.79 23.28 -12.90
CA LEU A 151 -6.05 23.38 -14.16
C LEU A 151 -6.95 23.17 -15.38
N VAL A 152 -7.90 22.24 -15.32
CA VAL A 152 -8.84 21.98 -16.41
C VAL A 152 -9.91 23.09 -16.51
N SER A 153 -10.58 23.42 -15.41
CA SER A 153 -11.74 24.33 -15.44
C SER A 153 -11.37 25.81 -15.49
N VAL A 154 -10.30 26.23 -14.80
CA VAL A 154 -9.93 27.65 -14.70
C VAL A 154 -8.85 28.01 -15.72
N ALA A 155 -7.80 27.20 -15.81
CA ALA A 155 -6.66 27.48 -16.68
C ALA A 155 -6.83 26.94 -18.11
N GLY A 156 -7.84 26.11 -18.37
CA GLY A 156 -8.08 25.52 -19.69
C GLY A 156 -6.95 24.59 -20.17
N TRP A 157 -6.19 23.99 -19.25
CA TRP A 157 -5.06 23.13 -19.60
C TRP A 157 -5.50 21.82 -20.26
N SER A 158 -4.67 21.34 -21.17
CA SER A 158 -4.91 20.05 -21.83
C SER A 158 -4.75 18.89 -20.85
N LEU A 159 -5.51 17.81 -21.07
CA LEU A 159 -5.37 16.57 -20.30
C LEU A 159 -3.99 15.92 -20.46
N PHE A 160 -3.30 16.18 -21.58
CA PHE A 160 -1.91 15.79 -21.76
C PHE A 160 -1.00 16.45 -20.71
N SER A 161 -1.16 17.76 -20.49
CA SER A 161 -0.38 18.51 -19.48
C SER A 161 -0.60 17.98 -18.06
N LEU A 162 -1.82 17.56 -17.71
CA LEU A 162 -2.12 16.93 -16.41
C LEU A 162 -1.36 15.61 -16.22
N ASN A 163 -1.25 14.80 -17.28
CA ASN A 163 -0.49 13.56 -17.27
C ASN A 163 1.03 13.83 -17.13
N VAL A 164 1.54 14.92 -17.73
CA VAL A 164 2.94 15.36 -17.55
C VAL A 164 3.19 15.76 -16.09
N ILE A 165 2.28 16.50 -15.45
CA ILE A 165 2.41 16.85 -14.02
C ILE A 165 2.42 15.58 -13.16
N SER A 166 1.52 14.64 -13.43
CA SER A 166 1.44 13.38 -12.68
C SER A 166 2.72 12.54 -12.84
N LEU A 167 3.25 12.42 -14.07
CA LEU A 167 4.53 11.77 -14.32
C LEU A 167 5.69 12.46 -13.58
N THR A 168 5.70 13.79 -13.58
CA THR A 168 6.71 14.58 -12.87
C THR A 168 6.66 14.30 -11.36
N SER A 169 5.47 14.30 -10.78
CA SER A 169 5.26 13.99 -9.36
C SER A 169 5.73 12.59 -9.00
N ILE A 170 5.36 11.58 -9.81
CA ILE A 170 5.79 10.19 -9.60
C ILE A 170 7.32 10.06 -9.77
N SER A 171 7.94 10.80 -10.69
CA SER A 171 9.40 10.81 -10.87
C SER A 171 10.13 11.39 -9.66
N ILE A 172 9.58 12.46 -9.05
CA ILE A 172 10.08 13.00 -7.78
C ILE A 172 9.94 11.94 -6.68
N ALA A 173 8.78 11.27 -6.58
CA ALA A 173 8.58 10.18 -5.61
C ALA A 173 9.64 9.08 -5.79
N PHE A 174 9.85 8.59 -7.01
CA PHE A 174 10.88 7.58 -7.30
C PHE A 174 12.29 8.05 -6.89
N GLY A 175 12.63 9.32 -7.14
CA GLY A 175 13.88 9.92 -6.67
C GLY A 175 14.01 9.89 -5.14
N THR A 176 12.93 10.25 -4.41
CA THR A 176 12.93 10.21 -2.94
C THR A 176 13.10 8.79 -2.38
N ALA A 177 12.54 7.77 -3.06
CA ALA A 177 12.65 6.37 -2.64
C ALA A 177 14.09 5.85 -2.65
N TRP A 178 14.97 6.42 -3.47
CA TRP A 178 16.39 6.04 -3.52
C TRP A 178 17.12 6.34 -2.21
N PHE A 179 16.72 7.43 -1.54
CA PHE A 179 17.30 7.89 -0.28
C PHE A 179 16.75 7.16 0.95
N LEU A 180 15.75 6.29 0.79
CA LEU A 180 15.24 5.46 1.89
C LEU A 180 16.33 4.52 2.42
N PRO A 181 16.50 4.36 3.74
CA PRO A 181 17.46 3.42 4.29
C PRO A 181 17.08 1.97 3.94
N MET A 182 18.06 1.07 3.88
CA MET A 182 17.76 -0.36 3.75
C MET A 182 17.28 -0.90 5.11
N PRO A 183 16.08 -1.50 5.19
CA PRO A 183 15.62 -2.13 6.43
C PRO A 183 16.56 -3.26 6.84
N GLN A 184 16.86 -3.33 8.13
CA GLN A 184 17.72 -4.39 8.69
C GLN A 184 16.91 -5.60 9.17
N LYS A 185 15.62 -5.40 9.45
CA LYS A 185 14.68 -6.43 9.91
C LYS A 185 13.72 -6.81 8.78
N SER A 186 13.48 -8.11 8.63
CA SER A 186 12.42 -8.68 7.77
C SER A 186 11.52 -9.53 8.68
N LEU A 187 10.22 -9.55 8.40
CA LEU A 187 9.21 -10.11 9.30
C LEU A 187 9.25 -11.64 9.35
N PHE A 188 9.43 -12.32 8.23
CA PHE A 188 9.39 -13.79 8.14
C PHE A 188 10.75 -14.41 7.84
N PHE A 189 11.49 -13.89 6.85
CA PHE A 189 12.70 -14.58 6.36
C PHE A 189 13.93 -14.43 7.27
N HIS A 190 14.02 -13.38 8.10
CA HIS A 190 15.23 -13.07 8.88
C HIS A 190 15.11 -13.30 10.40
N HIS A 191 13.93 -13.62 10.94
CA HIS A 191 13.79 -13.96 12.36
C HIS A 191 14.29 -15.39 12.65
N LEU A 192 14.14 -16.29 11.69
CA LEU A 192 14.59 -17.68 11.77
C LEU A 192 16.11 -17.82 11.89
N SER A 193 16.89 -16.90 11.31
CA SER A 193 18.35 -16.92 11.42
C SER A 193 18.83 -16.47 12.81
N SER A 194 18.21 -15.45 13.41
CA SER A 194 18.55 -14.99 14.76
C SER A 194 18.14 -16.01 15.84
N GLN A 195 17.00 -16.69 15.65
CA GLN A 195 16.57 -17.77 16.54
C GLN A 195 17.44 -19.03 16.39
N ARG A 196 17.91 -19.35 15.17
CA ARG A 196 18.89 -20.43 14.96
C ARG A 196 20.25 -20.10 15.57
N LEU A 197 20.76 -18.88 15.41
CA LEU A 197 22.03 -18.48 16.02
C LEU A 197 21.96 -18.56 17.55
N SER A 198 20.84 -18.16 18.15
CA SER A 198 20.62 -18.27 19.59
C SER A 198 20.47 -19.73 20.06
N CYS A 199 19.86 -20.61 19.25
CA CYS A 199 19.71 -22.02 19.56
C CYS A 199 21.01 -22.81 19.35
N GLU A 200 21.76 -22.55 18.27
CA GLU A 200 23.09 -23.14 18.01
C GLU A 200 24.11 -22.66 19.04
N MET A 201 24.07 -21.38 19.45
CA MET A 201 24.92 -20.86 20.52
C MET A 201 24.56 -21.48 21.88
N LYS A 202 23.27 -21.71 22.17
CA LYS A 202 22.83 -22.49 23.36
C LYS A 202 23.24 -23.96 23.31
N VAL A 203 23.20 -24.59 22.14
CA VAL A 203 23.55 -26.02 21.97
C VAL A 203 25.07 -26.24 22.01
N MET A 204 25.87 -25.26 21.59
CA MET A 204 27.33 -25.30 21.68
C MET A 204 27.84 -25.04 23.11
N ASP A 205 27.14 -24.21 23.89
CA ASP A 205 27.41 -23.98 25.31
C ASP A 205 27.05 -25.20 26.18
N CYS A 206 25.98 -25.94 25.83
CA CYS A 206 25.58 -27.18 26.51
C CYS A 206 26.49 -28.40 26.22
N LYS A 207 27.44 -28.32 25.27
CA LYS A 207 28.32 -29.44 24.91
C LYS A 207 29.71 -29.41 25.58
N ASN A 208 30.07 -28.31 26.24
CA ASN A 208 31.36 -28.19 26.95
C ASN A 208 31.27 -28.37 28.48
N GLY A 209 30.13 -28.82 29.01
CA GLY A 209 29.98 -29.15 30.42
C GLY A 209 29.90 -30.65 30.68
N ALA A 210 31.04 -31.31 30.92
CA ALA A 210 31.07 -32.66 31.49
C ALA A 210 32.06 -32.73 32.67
N ALA A 211 31.47 -32.83 33.88
CA ALA A 211 31.95 -33.40 35.16
C ALA A 211 33.25 -32.83 35.78
N VAL A 212 33.35 -32.51 37.09
CA VAL A 212 33.16 -33.36 38.28
C VAL A 212 32.97 -32.49 39.55
N GLN A 213 32.39 -33.14 40.58
CA GLN A 213 31.98 -32.76 41.94
C GLN A 213 32.90 -31.95 42.89
N ASP A 214 32.21 -31.44 43.92
CA ASP A 214 32.55 -31.19 45.34
C ASP A 214 32.90 -29.76 45.84
N HIS A 215 32.11 -29.34 46.84
CA HIS A 215 32.28 -28.22 47.78
C HIS A 215 33.13 -28.68 49.00
N PRO A 216 33.59 -27.83 49.96
CA PRO A 216 33.37 -26.38 50.14
C PRO A 216 34.65 -25.57 50.56
N ASP A 217 34.41 -24.29 50.90
CA ASP A 217 35.20 -23.44 51.82
C ASP A 217 36.26 -22.42 51.30
N VAL A 218 36.04 -21.17 51.76
CA VAL A 218 37.01 -20.13 52.20
C VAL A 218 37.46 -18.98 51.24
N GLN A 219 37.04 -17.77 51.67
CA GLN A 219 37.69 -16.44 51.70
C GLN A 219 38.11 -15.67 50.41
N ARG A 220 37.28 -14.64 50.11
CA ARG A 220 37.57 -13.17 50.16
C ARG A 220 38.91 -12.61 49.60
N ALA A 221 38.75 -11.84 48.51
CA ALA A 221 39.32 -10.50 48.16
C ALA A 221 40.69 -10.40 47.43
N PRO A 222 41.16 -9.20 47.01
CA PRO A 222 40.72 -8.45 45.80
C PRO A 222 41.90 -7.88 44.97
N GLY A 223 41.66 -7.41 43.74
CA GLY A 223 42.40 -6.27 43.15
C GLY A 223 42.79 -6.38 41.67
N TRP A 224 42.27 -5.46 40.85
CA TRP A 224 42.91 -4.20 40.36
C TRP A 224 43.80 -4.45 39.13
N GLU A 225 43.31 -4.01 37.96
CA GLU A 225 44.05 -3.15 36.99
C GLU A 225 44.91 -3.94 35.99
N ASP A 226 45.21 -3.54 34.77
CA ASP A 226 44.74 -2.51 33.83
C ASP A 226 45.37 -2.89 32.47
N GLU A 227 44.79 -2.37 31.40
CA GLU A 227 45.34 -2.09 30.07
C GLU A 227 46.36 -3.01 29.33
N THR A 228 45.90 -3.39 28.12
CA THR A 228 46.65 -3.44 26.84
C THR A 228 47.82 -4.41 26.67
N LYS A 229 47.66 -5.35 25.73
CA LYS A 229 48.58 -5.55 24.58
C LYS A 229 48.05 -6.63 23.64
N VAL A 230 47.82 -6.21 22.40
CA VAL A 230 47.67 -7.07 21.23
C VAL A 230 48.98 -7.83 21.00
N PRO A 231 48.92 -9.11 20.61
CA PRO A 231 49.85 -9.65 19.62
C PRO A 231 49.11 -9.98 18.33
N LEU A 232 49.61 -9.41 17.24
CA LEU A 232 49.26 -9.75 15.87
C LEU A 232 49.87 -11.12 15.50
N ASN A 233 49.04 -11.86 14.78
CA ASN A 233 49.34 -12.84 13.72
C ASN A 233 49.61 -14.31 14.07
N GLY A 234 48.79 -15.16 13.44
CA GLY A 234 48.91 -16.61 13.39
C GLY A 234 47.73 -17.25 12.67
N GLU A 235 47.72 -17.15 11.34
CA GLU A 235 47.09 -18.11 10.41
C GLU A 235 45.55 -18.11 10.26
N GLY A 236 45.08 -17.22 9.38
CA GLY A 236 44.35 -17.61 8.17
C GLY A 236 43.36 -18.78 8.23
N HIS A 237 42.18 -18.56 8.79
CA HIS A 237 40.96 -19.16 8.26
C HIS A 237 40.09 -18.07 7.67
N SER A 238 40.05 -18.04 6.33
CA SER A 238 39.08 -17.28 5.54
C SER A 238 37.70 -17.45 6.14
N ALA A 239 37.16 -16.38 6.73
CA ALA A 239 35.76 -16.27 7.04
C ALA A 239 35.01 -16.24 5.70
N GLU A 240 34.71 -17.42 5.16
CA GLU A 240 33.66 -17.57 4.18
C GLU A 240 32.41 -16.91 4.77
N LYS A 241 32.02 -15.78 4.19
CA LYS A 241 30.64 -15.27 4.30
C LYS A 241 29.75 -16.36 3.72
N GLN A 242 29.38 -17.32 4.55
CA GLN A 242 28.41 -18.33 4.21
C GLN A 242 27.08 -17.59 4.04
N LYS A 243 26.76 -17.24 2.79
CA LYS A 243 25.45 -16.77 2.36
C LYS A 243 24.49 -17.92 2.66
N GLN A 244 24.01 -18.00 3.89
CA GLN A 244 23.11 -19.04 4.34
C GLN A 244 21.83 -18.90 3.53
N LYS A 245 21.64 -19.77 2.53
CA LYS A 245 20.46 -19.78 1.67
C LYS A 245 19.24 -19.94 2.58
N VAL A 246 18.40 -18.92 2.60
CA VAL A 246 17.11 -18.98 3.26
C VAL A 246 16.31 -20.11 2.61
N ASP A 247 15.86 -21.07 3.40
CA ASP A 247 15.09 -22.21 2.90
C ASP A 247 13.65 -21.76 2.61
N ILE A 248 13.42 -21.35 1.36
CA ILE A 248 12.12 -20.84 0.88
C ILE A 248 11.02 -21.90 1.06
N ALA A 249 11.35 -23.19 0.90
CA ALA A 249 10.37 -24.26 1.06
C ALA A 249 9.88 -24.36 2.51
N LYS A 250 10.78 -24.17 3.48
CA LYS A 250 10.41 -24.09 4.89
C LYS A 250 9.51 -22.89 5.18
N VAL A 251 9.86 -21.69 4.68
CA VAL A 251 9.04 -20.50 4.92
C VAL A 251 7.65 -20.62 4.28
N LEU A 252 7.55 -21.17 3.07
CA LEU A 252 6.26 -21.44 2.43
C LEU A 252 5.43 -22.45 3.24
N LYS A 253 6.08 -23.46 3.83
CA LYS A 253 5.41 -24.43 4.70
C LYS A 253 4.90 -23.77 5.99
N ASP A 254 5.71 -22.93 6.63
CA ASP A 254 5.34 -22.22 7.86
C ASP A 254 4.17 -21.24 7.57
N LEU A 255 4.24 -20.47 6.48
CA LEU A 255 3.15 -19.60 6.02
C LEU A 255 1.86 -20.37 5.72
N TRP A 256 1.95 -21.57 5.16
CA TRP A 256 0.80 -22.41 4.90
C TRP A 256 0.15 -22.94 6.19
N GLN A 257 0.97 -23.29 7.18
CA GLN A 257 0.48 -23.70 8.50
C GLN A 257 -0.22 -22.54 9.21
N ASP A 258 0.38 -21.35 9.21
CA ASP A 258 -0.22 -20.13 9.77
C ASP A 258 -1.53 -19.80 9.06
N PHE A 259 -1.56 -19.90 7.73
CA PHE A 259 -2.78 -19.70 6.94
C PHE A 259 -3.90 -20.65 7.37
N LEU A 260 -3.62 -21.96 7.45
CA LEU A 260 -4.61 -22.95 7.90
C LEU A 260 -5.09 -22.67 9.33
N GLN A 261 -4.19 -22.29 10.23
CA GLN A 261 -4.52 -21.99 11.62
C GLN A 261 -5.39 -20.73 11.73
N CYS A 262 -5.04 -19.64 11.04
CA CYS A 262 -5.80 -18.40 11.03
C CYS A 262 -7.22 -18.61 10.49
N TYR A 263 -7.35 -19.34 9.38
CA TYR A 263 -8.65 -19.58 8.74
C TYR A 263 -9.46 -20.73 9.33
N SER A 264 -8.91 -21.45 10.32
CA SER A 264 -9.68 -22.37 11.16
C SER A 264 -10.62 -21.64 12.12
N SER A 265 -10.36 -20.36 12.43
CA SER A 265 -11.25 -19.53 13.23
C SER A 265 -12.40 -18.99 12.38
N ARG A 266 -13.64 -19.33 12.76
CA ARG A 266 -14.85 -18.86 12.07
C ARG A 266 -14.94 -17.34 12.01
N THR A 267 -14.56 -16.66 13.10
CA THR A 267 -14.55 -15.19 13.18
C THR A 267 -13.59 -14.60 12.16
N MET A 268 -12.37 -15.13 12.09
CA MET A 268 -11.35 -14.64 11.15
C MET A 268 -11.79 -14.85 9.70
N LEU A 269 -12.34 -16.03 9.40
CA LEU A 269 -12.87 -16.34 8.07
C LEU A 269 -13.99 -15.37 7.66
N CYS A 270 -14.97 -15.13 8.54
CA CYS A 270 -16.07 -14.20 8.26
C CYS A 270 -15.56 -12.78 7.98
N TRP A 271 -14.65 -12.27 8.80
CA TRP A 271 -14.06 -10.95 8.59
C TRP A 271 -13.25 -10.88 7.30
N SER A 272 -12.43 -11.88 6.98
CA SER A 272 -11.69 -11.92 5.72
C SER A 272 -12.60 -11.93 4.49
N VAL A 273 -13.70 -12.70 4.53
CA VAL A 273 -14.68 -12.73 3.43
C VAL A 273 -15.35 -11.36 3.28
N TRP A 274 -15.77 -10.73 4.38
CA TRP A 274 -16.35 -9.40 4.36
C TRP A 274 -15.36 -8.36 3.79
N TRP A 275 -14.11 -8.38 4.25
CA TRP A 275 -13.05 -7.49 3.75
C TRP A 275 -12.81 -7.69 2.25
N ALA A 276 -12.75 -8.93 1.78
CA ALA A 276 -12.57 -9.23 0.37
C ALA A 276 -13.74 -8.73 -0.49
N LEU A 277 -14.98 -9.01 -0.10
CA LEU A 277 -16.18 -8.57 -0.84
C LEU A 277 -16.36 -7.05 -0.81
N SER A 278 -16.16 -6.43 0.35
CA SER A 278 -16.28 -4.98 0.55
C SER A 278 -15.22 -4.22 -0.26
N THR A 279 -13.96 -4.65 -0.20
CA THR A 279 -12.86 -4.04 -0.97
C THR A 279 -13.03 -4.27 -2.47
N CYS A 280 -13.51 -5.43 -2.89
CA CYS A 280 -13.86 -5.71 -4.27
C CYS A 280 -14.96 -4.75 -4.79
N GLY A 281 -16.07 -4.65 -4.07
CA GLY A 281 -17.16 -3.73 -4.42
C GLY A 281 -16.69 -2.28 -4.46
N TYR A 282 -15.80 -1.89 -3.55
CA TYR A 282 -15.18 -0.57 -3.57
C TYR A 282 -14.35 -0.32 -4.82
N PHE A 283 -13.43 -1.22 -5.16
CA PHE A 283 -12.63 -1.09 -6.38
C PHE A 283 -13.50 -1.08 -7.64
N GLN A 284 -14.58 -1.85 -7.67
CA GLN A 284 -15.52 -1.83 -8.79
C GLN A 284 -16.20 -0.46 -8.92
N VAL A 285 -16.72 0.12 -7.83
CA VAL A 285 -17.37 1.43 -7.92
C VAL A 285 -16.38 2.51 -8.33
N ILE A 286 -15.18 2.59 -7.73
CA ILE A 286 -14.24 3.68 -8.03
C ILE A 286 -13.69 3.60 -9.47
N ASN A 287 -13.47 2.41 -10.00
CA ASN A 287 -12.90 2.24 -11.35
C ASN A 287 -13.91 2.57 -12.45
N TYR A 288 -15.20 2.29 -12.22
CA TYR A 288 -16.24 2.47 -13.23
C TYR A 288 -17.11 3.71 -13.00
N ALA A 289 -17.00 4.41 -11.86
CA ALA A 289 -17.77 5.64 -11.58
C ALA A 289 -17.54 6.72 -12.64
N GLN A 290 -16.29 6.97 -13.03
CA GLN A 290 -15.98 7.95 -14.08
C GLN A 290 -16.58 7.57 -15.43
N GLY A 291 -16.59 6.27 -15.76
CA GLY A 291 -17.24 5.77 -16.97
C GLY A 291 -18.75 5.97 -16.95
N LEU A 292 -19.39 5.68 -15.82
CA LEU A 292 -20.81 5.96 -15.63
C LEU A 292 -21.13 7.45 -15.75
N TRP A 293 -20.29 8.32 -15.17
CA TRP A 293 -20.46 9.77 -15.29
C TRP A 293 -20.34 10.26 -16.73
N GLU A 294 -19.41 9.69 -17.50
CA GLU A 294 -19.26 10.00 -18.93
C GLU A 294 -20.50 9.57 -19.74
N MET A 295 -21.11 8.42 -19.41
CA MET A 295 -22.36 7.97 -20.04
C MET A 295 -23.55 8.87 -19.68
N VAL A 296 -23.59 9.42 -18.47
CA VAL A 296 -24.66 10.32 -18.00
C VAL A 296 -24.49 11.73 -18.56
N LEU A 297 -23.27 12.25 -18.58
CA LEU A 297 -22.93 13.54 -19.14
C LEU A 297 -21.66 13.41 -19.99
N PRO A 298 -21.80 13.24 -21.32
CA PRO A 298 -20.65 13.20 -22.23
C PRO A 298 -19.83 14.48 -22.12
N SER A 299 -18.53 14.35 -21.88
CA SER A 299 -17.62 15.45 -21.56
C SER A 299 -17.21 16.29 -22.78
N HIS A 300 -17.87 16.11 -23.93
CA HIS A 300 -17.63 16.87 -25.15
C HIS A 300 -18.26 18.27 -25.06
N GLY A 301 -17.47 19.24 -24.58
CA GLY A 301 -17.84 20.66 -24.57
C GLY A 301 -18.60 21.14 -23.33
N VAL A 302 -18.68 20.31 -22.27
CA VAL A 302 -19.27 20.68 -20.98
C VAL A 302 -18.24 20.55 -19.87
N ASP A 303 -18.33 21.44 -18.88
CA ASP A 303 -17.49 21.38 -17.68
C ASP A 303 -17.86 20.17 -16.81
N ILE A 304 -16.85 19.35 -16.53
CA ILE A 304 -16.96 18.18 -15.63
C ILE A 304 -16.26 18.48 -14.31
N TYR A 305 -16.80 17.95 -13.21
CA TYR A 305 -16.35 18.26 -11.85
C TYR A 305 -15.74 17.05 -11.12
N ASN A 306 -15.28 16.05 -11.88
CA ASN A 306 -14.75 14.79 -11.33
C ASN A 306 -13.65 15.02 -10.28
N GLY A 307 -12.72 15.95 -10.52
CA GLY A 307 -11.65 16.27 -9.57
C GLY A 307 -12.17 16.92 -8.29
N ALA A 308 -13.17 17.80 -8.38
CA ALA A 308 -13.81 18.36 -7.19
C ALA A 308 -14.54 17.28 -6.37
N VAL A 309 -15.22 16.35 -7.04
CA VAL A 309 -15.96 15.25 -6.41
C VAL A 309 -15.02 14.26 -5.73
N GLU A 310 -13.91 13.88 -6.38
CA GLU A 310 -12.87 13.04 -5.78
C GLU A 310 -12.25 13.73 -4.55
N ALA A 311 -11.90 15.02 -4.66
CA ALA A 311 -11.37 15.79 -3.54
C ALA A 311 -12.35 15.87 -2.36
N ALA A 312 -13.63 16.20 -2.64
CA ALA A 312 -14.67 16.29 -1.63
C ALA A 312 -14.91 14.95 -0.93
N SER A 313 -15.01 13.86 -1.70
CA SER A 313 -15.21 12.51 -1.16
C SER A 313 -14.03 12.07 -0.29
N THR A 314 -12.80 12.40 -0.69
CA THR A 314 -11.56 12.11 0.05
C THR A 314 -11.51 12.87 1.38
N LEU A 315 -11.78 14.18 1.35
CA LEU A 315 -11.78 15.03 2.55
C LEU A 315 -12.89 14.66 3.53
N LEU A 316 -14.12 14.50 3.03
CA LEU A 316 -15.26 14.12 3.88
C LEU A 316 -15.10 12.70 4.44
N GLY A 317 -14.54 11.79 3.66
CA GLY A 317 -14.16 10.46 4.14
C GLY A 317 -13.18 10.54 5.30
N ALA A 318 -12.12 11.36 5.18
CA ALA A 318 -11.16 11.56 6.25
C ALA A 318 -11.77 12.15 7.54
N VAL A 319 -12.65 13.14 7.39
CA VAL A 319 -13.41 13.70 8.52
C VAL A 319 -14.27 12.62 9.17
N ALA A 320 -14.95 11.78 8.40
CA ALA A 320 -15.77 10.70 8.94
C ALA A 320 -14.94 9.67 9.73
N VAL A 321 -13.74 9.31 9.24
CA VAL A 321 -12.79 8.45 9.96
C VAL A 321 -12.40 9.06 11.32
N VAL A 322 -12.08 10.35 11.34
CA VAL A 322 -11.74 11.07 12.58
C VAL A 322 -12.94 11.09 13.54
N VAL A 323 -14.13 11.39 13.05
CA VAL A 323 -15.36 11.43 13.87
C VAL A 323 -15.62 10.05 14.50
N VAL A 324 -15.58 8.97 13.71
CA VAL A 324 -15.74 7.60 14.22
C VAL A 324 -14.70 7.27 15.29
N GLY A 325 -13.45 7.67 15.09
CA GLY A 325 -12.39 7.44 16.07
C GLY A 325 -12.62 8.10 17.43
N HIS A 326 -13.47 9.14 17.50
CA HIS A 326 -13.84 9.81 18.76
C HIS A 326 -15.15 9.28 19.38
N ILE A 327 -15.93 8.49 18.65
CA ILE A 327 -17.17 7.90 19.13
C ILE A 327 -16.86 6.72 20.07
N LYS A 328 -17.18 6.89 21.35
CA LYS A 328 -17.04 5.83 22.37
C LYS A 328 -18.25 4.89 22.35
N THR A 329 -18.36 4.07 21.30
CA THR A 329 -19.40 3.05 21.18
C THR A 329 -18.81 1.65 21.33
N SER A 330 -19.54 0.73 21.96
CA SER A 330 -19.15 -0.68 22.02
C SER A 330 -19.37 -1.34 20.65
N TRP A 331 -18.37 -1.24 19.76
CA TRP A 331 -18.40 -1.83 18.42
C TRP A 331 -18.60 -3.34 18.42
N ALA A 332 -18.24 -4.03 19.51
CA ALA A 332 -18.54 -5.46 19.69
C ALA A 332 -20.05 -5.77 19.74
N MET A 333 -20.89 -4.82 20.16
CA MET A 333 -22.35 -5.00 20.29
C MET A 333 -23.11 -4.40 19.10
N TRP A 334 -22.69 -3.22 18.64
CA TRP A 334 -23.39 -2.46 17.59
C TRP A 334 -22.75 -2.58 16.20
N GLY A 335 -21.55 -3.14 16.11
CA GLY A 335 -20.77 -3.20 14.87
C GLY A 335 -21.49 -3.96 13.77
N GLU A 336 -22.08 -5.12 14.06
CA GLU A 336 -22.80 -5.91 13.06
C GLU A 336 -24.04 -5.18 12.50
N VAL A 337 -24.79 -4.52 13.38
CA VAL A 337 -25.98 -3.73 12.99
C VAL A 337 -25.57 -2.52 12.16
N ALA A 338 -24.51 -1.81 12.58
CA ALA A 338 -23.95 -0.70 11.82
C ALA A 338 -23.46 -1.16 10.44
N LEU A 339 -22.73 -2.28 10.37
CA LEU A 339 -22.26 -2.89 9.12
C LEU A 339 -23.43 -3.17 8.17
N ALA A 340 -24.48 -3.84 8.65
CA ALA A 340 -25.65 -4.17 7.83
C ALA A 340 -26.36 -2.89 7.32
N LEU A 341 -26.60 -1.91 8.19
CA LEU A 341 -27.28 -0.66 7.84
C LEU A 341 -26.48 0.13 6.80
N PHE A 342 -25.19 0.35 7.04
CA PHE A 342 -24.34 1.13 6.15
C PHE A 342 -24.06 0.40 4.83
N SER A 343 -24.00 -0.95 4.82
CA SER A 343 -23.97 -1.72 3.58
C SER A 343 -25.26 -1.54 2.75
N PHE A 344 -26.43 -1.48 3.38
CA PHE A 344 -27.69 -1.17 2.68
C PHE A 344 -27.68 0.26 2.10
N LEU A 345 -27.17 1.23 2.86
CA LEU A 345 -27.03 2.61 2.37
C LEU A 345 -26.04 2.72 1.20
N ILE A 346 -24.93 1.98 1.23
CA ILE A 346 -23.99 1.86 0.10
C ILE A 346 -24.72 1.30 -1.13
N ALA A 347 -25.46 0.21 -0.97
CA ALA A 347 -26.20 -0.40 -2.08
C ALA A 347 -27.24 0.58 -2.66
N ALA A 348 -27.98 1.29 -1.81
CA ALA A 348 -28.93 2.31 -2.24
C ALA A 348 -28.26 3.46 -2.98
N ALA A 349 -27.12 3.97 -2.49
CA ALA A 349 -26.36 5.04 -3.14
C ALA A 349 -25.89 4.62 -4.53
N VAL A 350 -25.33 3.41 -4.67
CA VAL A 350 -24.90 2.87 -5.97
C VAL A 350 -26.09 2.66 -6.92
N TYR A 351 -27.22 2.16 -6.43
CA TYR A 351 -28.43 1.98 -7.24
C TYR A 351 -29.02 3.31 -7.73
N VAL A 352 -29.06 4.33 -6.88
CA VAL A 352 -29.49 5.70 -7.25
C VAL A 352 -28.55 6.32 -8.28
N MET A 353 -27.24 6.06 -8.16
CA MET A 353 -26.24 6.56 -9.09
C MET A 353 -26.45 6.03 -10.52
N ASP A 354 -26.91 4.79 -10.69
CA ASP A 354 -27.22 4.18 -11.99
C ASP A 354 -28.59 4.62 -12.55
N THR A 355 -29.62 4.67 -11.70
CA THR A 355 -31.01 4.82 -12.15
C THR A 355 -31.42 6.25 -12.48
N VAL A 356 -30.98 7.25 -11.72
CA VAL A 356 -31.51 8.63 -11.81
C VAL A 356 -30.95 9.39 -13.04
N ARG A 357 -29.84 8.92 -13.62
CA ARG A 357 -29.20 9.51 -14.82
C ARG A 357 -29.06 11.04 -14.77
N ASN A 358 -28.71 11.56 -13.59
CA ASN A 358 -28.42 12.98 -13.38
C ASN A 358 -27.03 13.12 -12.74
N ILE A 359 -26.15 13.89 -13.36
CA ILE A 359 -24.75 13.98 -12.94
C ILE A 359 -24.57 14.45 -11.48
N TRP A 360 -25.38 15.39 -11.01
CA TRP A 360 -25.30 15.90 -9.62
C TRP A 360 -25.73 14.84 -8.61
N VAL A 361 -26.73 14.03 -8.97
CA VAL A 361 -27.16 12.89 -8.17
C VAL A 361 -26.08 11.82 -8.18
N CYS A 362 -25.44 11.54 -9.32
CA CYS A 362 -24.33 10.59 -9.39
C CYS A 362 -23.15 11.03 -8.51
N TYR A 363 -22.77 12.30 -8.58
CA TYR A 363 -21.71 12.88 -7.74
C TYR A 363 -22.05 12.83 -6.25
N GLY A 364 -23.27 13.24 -5.86
CA GLY A 364 -23.72 13.18 -4.47
C GLY A 364 -23.73 11.75 -3.92
N SER A 365 -24.29 10.81 -4.68
CA SER A 365 -24.32 9.39 -4.32
C SER A 365 -22.93 8.79 -4.19
N TYR A 366 -22.00 9.14 -5.09
CA TYR A 366 -20.62 8.68 -5.00
C TYR A 366 -19.90 9.21 -3.76
N VAL A 367 -20.09 10.48 -3.41
CA VAL A 367 -19.54 11.07 -2.18
C VAL A 367 -20.09 10.35 -0.94
N ILE A 368 -21.40 10.11 -0.88
CA ILE A 368 -22.04 9.34 0.20
C ILE A 368 -21.44 7.94 0.29
N PHE A 369 -21.35 7.24 -0.84
CA PHE A 369 -20.74 5.90 -0.95
C PHE A 369 -19.31 5.89 -0.36
N ARG A 370 -18.45 6.81 -0.79
CA ARG A 370 -17.06 6.94 -0.33
C ARG A 370 -16.98 7.20 1.17
N ILE A 371 -17.79 8.11 1.69
CA ILE A 371 -17.82 8.44 3.13
C ILE A 371 -18.22 7.21 3.94
N ILE A 372 -19.32 6.54 3.57
CA ILE A 372 -19.83 5.38 4.30
C ILE A 372 -18.82 4.22 4.25
N TYR A 373 -18.20 3.99 3.10
CA TYR A 373 -17.17 2.96 2.98
C TYR A 373 -15.96 3.23 3.90
N MET A 374 -15.44 4.46 3.91
CA MET A 374 -14.32 4.85 4.77
C MET A 374 -14.68 4.78 6.26
N MET A 375 -15.94 5.07 6.60
CA MET A 375 -16.46 4.89 7.95
C MET A 375 -16.48 3.40 8.35
N LEU A 376 -17.05 2.54 7.49
CA LEU A 376 -17.15 1.11 7.74
C LEU A 376 -15.81 0.42 7.89
N ILE A 377 -14.85 0.75 7.02
CA ILE A 377 -13.52 0.15 7.06
C ILE A 377 -12.78 0.51 8.34
N THR A 378 -13.01 1.72 8.87
CA THR A 378 -12.44 2.19 10.14
C THR A 378 -13.07 1.51 11.34
N ILE A 379 -14.37 1.20 11.28
CA ILE A 379 -15.05 0.43 12.35
C ILE A 379 -14.57 -1.04 12.35
N ALA A 380 -14.29 -1.57 11.17
CA ALA A 380 -13.86 -2.95 10.98
C ALA A 380 -12.38 -3.21 11.28
N THR A 381 -11.56 -2.15 11.39
CA THR A 381 -10.13 -2.20 11.70
C THR A 381 -9.90 -1.85 13.16
#